data_AF-A0A561C9Q5-F1
#
_entry.id   AF-A0A561C9Q5-F1
#
_cell.length_a   1.000
_cell.length_b   1.000
_cell.length_c   1.000
_cell.angle_alpha   90.00
_cell.angle_beta   90.00
_cell.angle_gamma   90.00
#
_symmetry.space_group_name_H-M   'P 1'
#
loop_
_entity.id
_entity.type
_entity.pdbx_description
1 polymer ?
#
loop_
_entity_poly.entity_id
_entity_poly.type
_entity_poly.pdbx_seq_one_letter_code
_entity_poly.pdbx_strand_id
1 'polypeptide(L)' 'MVMFGGVILFLIGIVSFTMLLVYGYKELKADESRTSKKVFFIVLGLLDTFFGTGGELVGFAFLLSLAAILIGLVMMGVFH' A
#
# COMPACT_ATOMS: atom_id res chain seq x y z
N MET A 1 -7.49 26.58 0.38
CA MET A 1 -8.50 25.49 0.43
C MET A 1 -8.02 24.23 -0.30
N VAL A 2 -7.52 24.35 -1.54
CA VAL A 2 -6.96 23.22 -2.33
C VAL A 2 -5.78 22.52 -1.64
N MET A 3 -4.81 23.29 -1.12
CA MET A 3 -3.67 22.74 -0.36
C MET A 3 -4.11 21.91 0.86
N PHE A 4 -5.10 22.40 1.61
CA PHE A 4 -5.62 21.71 2.80
C PHE A 4 -6.30 20.39 2.44
N GLY A 5 -7.04 20.35 1.32
CA GLY A 5 -7.59 19.11 0.77
C GLY A 5 -6.50 18.12 0.35
N GLY A 6 -5.41 18.61 -0.25
CA GLY A 6 -4.25 17.79 -0.61
C GLY A 6 -3.55 17.16 0.61
N VAL A 7 -3.36 17.93 1.68
CA VAL A 7 -2.79 17.42 2.95
C VAL A 7 -3.66 16.31 3.54
N ILE A 8 -4.99 16.49 3.56
CA ILE A 8 -5.91 15.48 4.08
C ILE A 8 -5.86 14.19 3.25
N LEU A 9 -5.92 14.31 1.92
CA LEU A 9 -5.81 13.16 1.00
C LEU A 9 -4.48 12.42 1.18
N PHE A 10 -3.39 13.15 1.33
CA PHE A 10 -2.06 12.59 1.56
C PHE A 10 -1.98 11.82 2.88
N LEU A 11 -2.50 12.39 3.98
CA LEU A 11 -2.50 11.73 5.28
C LEU A 11 -3.36 10.47 5.28
N ILE A 12 -4.57 10.52 4.71
CA ILE A 12 -5.45 9.34 4.58
C ILE A 12 -4.77 8.27 3.73
N GLY A 13 -4.17 8.67 2.61
CA GLY A 13 -3.41 7.78 1.73
C GLY A 13 -2.27 7.07 2.47
N ILE A 14 -1.45 7.81 3.23
CA ILE A 14 -0.35 7.23 4.03
C ILE A 14 -0.86 6.25 5.09
N VAL A 15 -1.89 6.62 5.85
CA VAL A 15 -2.44 5.75 6.91
C VAL A 15 -2.98 4.47 6.30
N SER A 16 -3.75 4.57 5.20
CA SER A 16 -4.29 3.41 4.50
C SER A 16 -3.19 2.52 3.92
N PHE A 17 -2.20 3.11 3.27
CA PHE A 17 -1.05 2.41 2.70
C PHE A 17 -0.24 1.65 3.77
N THR A 18 0.01 2.31 4.91
CA THR A 18 0.78 1.71 6.02
C THR A 18 0.01 0.54 6.64
N MET A 19 -1.30 0.68 6.86
CA MET A 19 -2.15 -0.41 7.36
C MET A 19 -2.12 -1.63 6.43
N LEU A 20 -2.21 -1.40 5.11
CA LEU A 20 -2.17 -2.47 4.11
C LEU A 20 -0.80 -3.16 4.11
N LEU A 21 0.30 -2.41 4.15
CA LEU A 21 1.64 -3.01 4.25
C LEU A 21 1.81 -3.86 5.52
N VAL A 22 1.31 -3.40 6.66
CA VAL A 22 1.35 -4.16 7.91
C VAL A 22 0.50 -5.44 7.81
N TYR A 23 -0.66 -5.36 7.15
CA TYR A 23 -1.52 -6.51 6.89
C TYR A 23 -0.79 -7.54 6.01
N GLY A 24 -0.27 -7.13 4.85
CA GLY A 24 0.46 -8.03 3.95
C GLY A 24 1.70 -8.63 4.62
N TYR A 25 2.44 -7.85 5.42
CA TYR A 25 3.58 -8.38 6.18
C TYR A 25 3.17 -9.44 7.21
N LYS A 26 2.05 -9.26 7.92
CA LYS A 26 1.54 -10.26 8.87
C LYS A 26 1.12 -11.54 8.18
N GLU A 27 0.45 -11.42 7.03
CA GLU A 27 0.00 -12.57 6.24
C GLU A 27 1.20 -13.36 5.70
N LEU A 28 2.22 -12.66 5.20
CA LEU A 28 3.48 -13.28 4.78
C LEU A 28 4.24 -13.96 5.91
N LYS A 29 4.27 -13.35 7.09
CA LYS A 29 4.91 -13.93 8.27
C LYS A 29 4.18 -15.19 8.77
N ALA A 30 2.87 -15.27 8.57
CA ALA A 30 2.11 -16.48 8.89
C ALA A 30 2.48 -17.65 7.96
N ASP A 31 2.83 -17.36 6.70
CA ASP A 31 3.28 -18.34 5.71
C ASP A 31 4.79 -18.69 5.78
N GLU A 32 5.59 -17.92 6.52
CA GLU A 32 7.07 -18.02 6.60
C GLU A 32 7.60 -19.34 7.24
N SER A 33 6.75 -20.33 7.55
CA SER A 33 7.22 -21.68 7.94
C SER A 33 7.91 -22.42 6.79
N ARG A 34 7.82 -21.93 5.54
CA ARG A 34 8.44 -22.52 4.35
C ARG A 34 9.28 -21.48 3.59
N THR A 35 10.61 -21.63 3.61
CA THR A 35 11.58 -21.30 2.53
C THR A 35 12.55 -20.11 2.73
N SER A 36 13.83 -20.38 2.46
CA SER A 36 15.06 -19.66 2.88
C SER A 36 15.50 -18.45 2.01
N LYS A 37 14.61 -17.84 1.21
CA LYS A 37 14.96 -16.68 0.33
C LYS A 37 14.10 -15.45 0.65
N LYS A 38 14.38 -14.81 1.79
CA LYS A 38 13.56 -13.76 2.43
C LYS A 38 13.13 -12.60 1.51
N VAL A 39 14.03 -11.98 0.74
CA VAL A 39 13.67 -10.74 0.01
C VAL A 39 12.79 -11.01 -1.21
N PHE A 40 13.12 -12.02 -2.01
CA PHE A 40 12.34 -12.37 -3.20
C PHE A 40 10.97 -12.94 -2.82
N PHE A 41 10.89 -13.67 -1.70
CA PHE A 41 9.64 -14.17 -1.14
C PHE A 41 8.75 -13.06 -0.59
N ILE A 42 9.32 -12.02 0.05
CA ILE A 42 8.54 -10.87 0.52
C ILE A 42 7.89 -10.14 -0.64
N VAL A 43 8.63 -9.86 -1.73
CA VAL A 43 8.05 -9.14 -2.88
C VAL A 43 7.00 -9.97 -3.59
N LEU A 44 7.30 -11.24 -3.90
CA LEU A 44 6.35 -12.13 -4.57
C LEU A 44 5.13 -12.43 -3.71
N GLY A 45 5.33 -12.66 -2.43
CA GLY A 45 4.24 -12.93 -1.52
C GLY A 45 3.40 -11.69 -1.21
N LEU A 46 3.97 -10.48 -1.17
CA LEU A 46 3.17 -9.25 -1.15
C LEU A 46 2.30 -9.19 -2.42
N LEU A 47 2.89 -9.45 -3.58
CA LEU A 47 2.16 -9.48 -4.84
C LEU A 47 1.04 -10.52 -4.84
N ASP A 48 1.27 -11.70 -4.27
CA ASP A 48 0.24 -12.75 -4.15
C ASP A 48 -0.85 -12.39 -3.12
N THR A 49 -0.47 -11.79 -1.99
CA THR A 49 -1.42 -11.29 -0.99
C THR A 49 -2.31 -10.16 -1.52
N PHE A 50 -1.74 -9.23 -2.29
CA PHE A 50 -2.48 -8.09 -2.83
C PHE A 50 -3.17 -8.38 -4.16
N PHE A 51 -2.62 -9.25 -5.00
CA PHE A 51 -3.09 -9.45 -6.38
C PHE A 51 -3.35 -10.93 -6.75
N GLY A 52 -3.19 -11.86 -5.82
CA GLY A 52 -3.51 -13.27 -5.98
C GLY A 52 -5.00 -13.59 -5.74
N THR A 53 -5.34 -14.87 -5.77
CA THR A 53 -6.73 -15.36 -5.62
C THR A 53 -7.32 -14.98 -4.27
N GLY A 54 -8.26 -14.01 -4.28
CA GLY A 54 -8.93 -13.50 -3.07
C GLY A 54 -8.40 -12.15 -2.57
N GLY A 55 -7.27 -11.66 -3.10
CA GLY A 55 -6.63 -10.40 -2.72
C GLY A 55 -7.09 -9.17 -3.50
N GLU A 56 -7.89 -9.34 -4.56
CA GLU A 56 -8.22 -8.29 -5.55
C GLU A 56 -8.73 -6.97 -4.94
N LEU A 57 -9.58 -7.05 -3.91
CA LEU A 57 -10.08 -5.89 -3.17
C LEU A 57 -8.98 -5.19 -2.36
N VAL A 58 -8.06 -5.96 -1.78
CA VAL A 58 -6.94 -5.45 -0.99
C VAL A 58 -5.91 -4.80 -1.92
N GLY A 59 -5.61 -5.41 -3.07
CA GLY A 59 -4.77 -4.82 -4.10
C GLY A 59 -5.36 -3.56 -4.71
N PHE A 60 -6.67 -3.52 -4.94
CA PHE A 60 -7.36 -2.31 -5.38
C PHE A 60 -7.29 -1.19 -4.32
N ALA A 61 -7.51 -1.51 -3.05
CA ALA A 61 -7.34 -0.56 -1.95
C ALA A 61 -5.90 -0.04 -1.85
N PHE A 62 -4.90 -0.89 -2.10
CA PHE A 62 -3.49 -0.50 -2.16
C PHE A 62 -3.24 0.52 -3.28
N LEU A 63 -3.73 0.24 -4.49
CA LEU A 63 -3.62 1.19 -5.62
C LEU A 63 -4.34 2.52 -5.35
N LEU A 64 -5.52 2.48 -4.73
CA LEU A 64 -6.26 3.68 -4.33
C LEU A 64 -5.50 4.50 -3.30
N SER A 65 -4.87 3.85 -2.31
CA SER A 65 -4.05 4.55 -1.32
C SER A 65 -2.84 5.24 -1.98
N LEU A 66 -2.22 4.58 -2.96
CA LEU A 66 -1.13 5.16 -3.75
C LEU A 66 -1.61 6.36 -4.57
N ALA A 67 -2.76 6.25 -5.22
CA ALA A 67 -3.37 7.34 -5.98
C ALA A 67 -3.71 8.54 -5.09
N ALA A 68 -4.26 8.31 -3.89
CA ALA A 68 -4.56 9.38 -2.93
C ALA A 68 -3.30 10.12 -2.47
N ILE A 69 -2.19 9.41 -2.23
CA ILE A 69 -0.88 10.00 -1.91
C ILE A 69 -0.39 10.89 -3.05
N LEU A 70 -0.40 10.38 -4.29
CA LEU A 70 0.08 11.10 -5.46
C LEU A 70 -0.76 12.35 -5.74
N ILE A 71 -2.10 12.22 -5.70
CA ILE A 71 -3.01 13.36 -5.88
C ILE A 71 -2.79 14.39 -4.76
N GLY A 72 -2.65 13.93 -3.51
CA GLY A 72 -2.35 14.80 -2.38
C GLY A 72 -1.07 15.60 -2.59
N LEU A 73 0.01 14.96 -3.03
CA LEU A 73 1.29 15.62 -3.34
C LEU A 73 1.17 16.66 -4.47
N VAL A 74 0.46 16.32 -5.54
CA VAL A 74 0.22 17.24 -6.67
C VAL A 74 -0.58 18.46 -6.20
N MET A 75 -1.63 18.25 -5.41
CA MET A 75 -2.46 19.35 -4.87
C MET A 75 -1.72 20.24 -3.87
N MET A 76 -0.70 19.69 -3.18
CA MET A 76 0.17 20.45 -2.29
C MET A 76 1.24 21.27 -3.04
N GLY A 77 1.38 21.11 -4.36
CA GLY A 77 2.37 21.84 -5.16
C GLY A 77 3.80 21.40 -4.91
N VAL A 78 4.02 20.19 -4.38
CA VAL A 78 5.37 19.66 -4.11
C VAL A 78 6.18 19.42 -5.39
N PHE A 79 5.49 19.22 -6.53
CA PHE A 79 6.10 18.99 -7.83
C PHE A 79 6.14 20.24 -8.73
N HIS A 80 6.07 21.44 -8.15
CA HIS A 80 6.17 22.71 -8.87
C HIS A 80 7.56 23.33 -8.79
#